data_AF-A0A9E6E180-F1
#
_entry.id   AF-A0A9E6E180-F1
#
_cell.length_a   1.000
_cell.length_b   1.000
_cell.length_c   1.000
_cell.angle_alpha   90.00
_cell.angle_beta   90.00
_cell.angle_gamma   90.00
#
_symmetry.space_group_name_H-M   'P 1'
#
loop_
_entity.id
_entity.type
_entity.pdbx_description
1 polymer ?
#
loop_
_entity_poly.entity_id
_entity_poly.type
_entity_poly.pdbx_seq_one_letter_code
_entity_poly.pdbx_strand_id
1 'polypeptide(L)'
;MTEPNIEHINQCLTQANFAAVAKITSYYQIWEVIDAILEDSNFSEETNFERIRVLLRAGILTDLNILEFYNSDVEDMDLSYEHCPLVKILAPLERDGTLYLSDSERIYQLSWDIYLDYIKSIVLLGGRVDYDGLLYRVFDGRSEFKMFNYLMDTFDVQQETINYVASLLLVKIHRGEVMLKREKKHRTEFEKLVEKDRAAFEKLIEKGIDINLPFSDGDEFNSFLGYVFCYDPTMFEQYLLQKPNQHIIAALPWEFAIEEDHFHDNQLQLVQKLIELGYQLPLDEIIELLEEEELDDYAKALAH
;
A
#
# COMPACT_ATOMS: atom_id res chain seq x y z
N MET A 1 25.00 -0.67 21.27
CA MET A 1 24.93 0.59 22.03
C MET A 1 24.20 0.29 23.33
N THR A 2 24.68 0.78 24.47
CA THR A 2 23.96 0.69 25.75
C THR A 2 22.73 1.59 25.68
N GLU A 3 21.56 1.07 26.04
CA GLU A 3 20.33 1.87 26.11
C GLU A 3 20.54 3.09 27.01
N PRO A 4 20.22 4.31 26.54
CA PRO A 4 20.37 5.50 27.36
C PRO A 4 19.44 5.41 28.58
N ASN A 5 19.99 5.63 29.77
CA ASN A 5 19.20 5.70 31.01
C ASN A 5 18.85 7.17 31.33
N ILE A 6 17.90 7.39 32.24
CA ILE A 6 17.41 8.74 32.58
C ILE A 6 18.52 9.66 33.13
N GLU A 7 19.55 9.11 33.78
CA GLU A 7 20.69 9.88 34.26
C GLU A 7 21.49 10.47 33.10
N HIS A 8 21.79 9.67 32.08
CA HIS A 8 22.50 10.13 30.88
C HIS A 8 21.70 11.18 30.11
N ILE A 9 20.38 10.98 29.96
CA ILE A 9 19.48 11.94 29.33
C ILE A 9 19.51 13.29 30.06
N ASN A 10 19.36 13.26 31.39
CA ASN A 10 19.39 14.48 32.22
C ASN A 10 20.77 15.14 32.24
N GLN A 11 21.85 14.38 32.18
CA GLN A 11 23.20 14.93 32.02
C GLN A 11 23.33 15.70 30.71
N CYS A 12 22.88 15.15 29.58
CA CYS A 12 22.92 15.83 28.28
C CYS A 12 22.07 17.11 28.27
N LEU A 13 20.85 17.08 28.80
CA LEU A 13 20.00 18.26 28.92
C LEU A 13 20.66 19.34 29.79
N THR A 14 21.21 18.95 30.94
CA THR A 14 21.86 19.89 31.86
C THR A 14 23.11 20.53 31.24
N GLN A 15 23.91 19.75 30.50
CA GLN A 15 25.08 20.25 29.77
C GLN A 15 24.70 21.27 28.69
N ALA A 16 23.49 21.15 28.12
CA ALA A 16 22.92 22.11 27.19
C ALA A 16 22.12 23.25 27.89
N ASN A 17 22.19 23.37 29.22
CA ASN A 17 21.46 24.34 30.04
C ASN A 17 19.93 24.20 30.02
N PHE A 18 19.42 22.99 29.79
CA PHE A 18 18.00 22.66 29.90
C PHE A 18 17.67 21.92 31.20
N ALA A 19 16.43 22.06 31.65
CA ALA A 19 15.94 21.36 32.81
C ALA A 19 15.84 19.84 32.58
N ALA A 20 16.20 19.09 33.61
CA ALA A 20 16.04 17.65 33.66
C ALA A 20 14.57 17.23 33.47
N VAL A 21 14.37 16.02 32.95
CA VAL A 21 13.05 15.39 32.84
C VAL A 21 12.62 14.95 34.23
N ALA A 22 11.68 15.68 34.84
CA ALA A 22 11.27 15.49 36.23
C ALA A 22 10.12 14.48 36.42
N LYS A 23 9.38 14.14 35.35
CA LYS A 23 8.14 13.36 35.42
C LYS A 23 8.33 11.83 35.32
N ILE A 24 9.56 11.33 35.14
CA ILE A 24 9.82 9.90 34.93
C ILE A 24 10.46 9.30 36.18
N THR A 25 9.68 8.52 36.93
CA THR A 25 10.14 7.81 38.14
C THR A 25 10.79 6.46 37.84
N SER A 26 10.52 5.89 36.66
CA SER A 26 11.16 4.68 36.14
C SER A 26 11.17 4.73 34.61
N TYR A 27 12.36 4.69 34.00
CA TYR A 27 12.52 4.68 32.55
C TYR A 27 12.36 3.26 32.02
N TYR A 28 11.29 3.00 31.27
CA TYR A 28 11.10 1.71 30.59
C TYR A 28 11.31 1.81 29.08
N GLN A 29 10.94 2.95 28.48
CA GLN A 29 10.99 3.14 27.02
C GLN A 29 11.32 4.58 26.66
N ILE A 30 11.97 4.77 25.51
CA ILE A 30 12.38 6.09 25.02
C ILE A 30 11.17 7.03 24.76
N TRP A 31 9.99 6.45 24.48
CA TRP A 31 8.72 7.18 24.30
C TRP A 31 8.31 7.99 25.51
N GLU A 32 8.48 7.44 26.71
CA GLU A 32 8.13 8.13 27.97
C GLU A 32 8.95 9.41 28.14
N VAL A 33 10.18 9.45 27.60
CA VAL A 33 11.05 10.64 27.63
C VAL A 33 10.57 11.71 26.67
N ILE A 34 10.21 11.31 25.45
CA ILE A 34 9.70 12.24 24.44
C ILE A 34 8.39 12.86 24.96
N ASP A 35 7.47 12.02 25.42
CA ASP A 35 6.19 12.43 25.99
C ASP A 35 6.36 13.38 27.19
N ALA A 36 7.15 12.97 28.20
CA ALA A 36 7.36 13.79 29.39
C ALA A 36 7.99 15.16 29.11
N ILE A 37 8.82 15.27 28.06
CA ILE A 37 9.38 16.55 27.61
C ILE A 37 8.31 17.37 26.89
N LEU A 38 7.60 16.78 25.92
CA LEU A 38 6.63 17.50 25.11
C LEU A 38 5.43 17.99 25.93
N GLU A 39 4.98 17.21 26.91
CA GLU A 39 3.89 17.56 27.83
C GLU A 39 4.33 18.39 29.05
N ASP A 40 5.58 18.86 29.10
CA ASP A 40 6.07 19.67 30.21
C ASP A 40 5.52 21.11 30.14
N SER A 41 4.36 21.32 30.75
CA SER A 41 3.65 22.61 30.79
C SER A 41 4.37 23.72 31.55
N ASN A 42 5.49 23.43 32.21
CA ASN A 42 6.35 24.46 32.81
C ASN A 42 7.17 25.22 31.74
N PHE A 43 7.26 24.69 30.52
CA PHE A 43 8.02 25.26 29.42
C PHE A 43 7.13 25.54 28.20
N SER A 44 7.57 26.44 27.32
CA SER A 44 6.89 26.65 26.04
C SER A 44 7.10 25.46 25.10
N GLU A 45 6.21 25.29 24.12
CA GLU A 45 6.34 24.28 23.06
C GLU A 45 7.75 24.31 22.42
N GLU A 46 8.21 25.49 21.97
CA GLU A 46 9.54 25.62 21.34
C GLU A 46 10.68 25.26 22.31
N THR A 47 10.53 25.53 23.61
CA THR A 47 11.54 25.10 24.59
C THR A 47 11.57 23.58 24.71
N ASN A 48 10.40 22.93 24.69
CA ASN A 48 10.30 21.47 24.70
C ASN A 48 10.84 20.85 23.40
N PHE A 49 10.58 21.46 22.24
CA PHE A 49 11.20 21.03 20.98
C PHE A 49 12.73 21.15 21.02
N GLU A 50 13.28 22.25 21.53
CA GLU A 50 14.74 22.38 21.61
C GLU A 50 15.36 21.36 22.58
N ARG A 51 14.66 20.99 23.66
CA ARG A 51 15.09 19.87 24.53
C ARG A 51 15.17 18.55 23.76
N ILE A 52 14.18 18.25 22.92
CA ILE A 52 14.22 17.06 22.03
C ILE A 52 15.38 17.18 21.03
N ARG A 53 15.59 18.34 20.40
CA ARG A 53 16.71 18.58 19.47
C ARG A 53 18.08 18.38 20.12
N VAL A 54 18.25 18.74 21.39
CA VAL A 54 19.48 18.45 22.15
C VAL A 54 19.73 16.94 22.23
N LEU A 55 18.70 16.15 22.53
CA LEU A 55 18.83 14.69 22.61
C LEU A 55 19.10 14.06 21.25
N LEU A 56 18.53 14.60 20.17
CA LEU A 56 18.86 14.19 18.79
C LEU A 56 20.32 14.50 18.43
N ARG A 57 20.80 15.72 18.71
CA ARG A 57 22.21 16.10 18.46
C ARG A 57 23.19 15.27 19.28
N ALA A 58 22.79 14.81 20.45
CA ALA A 58 23.58 13.93 21.30
C ALA A 58 23.56 12.45 20.85
N GLY A 59 22.74 12.09 19.85
CA GLY A 59 22.55 10.70 19.40
C GLY A 59 21.83 9.82 20.42
N ILE A 60 21.12 10.43 21.38
CA ILE A 60 20.27 9.73 22.35
C ILE A 60 18.94 9.35 21.71
N LEU A 61 18.37 10.28 20.94
CA LEU A 61 17.22 10.06 20.07
C LEU A 61 17.69 9.96 18.63
N THR A 62 16.87 9.29 17.82
CA THR A 62 17.00 9.22 16.37
C THR A 62 15.80 9.86 15.69
N ASP A 63 15.94 10.20 14.40
CA ASP A 63 14.81 10.67 13.58
C ASP A 63 13.67 9.63 13.57
N LEU A 64 14.00 8.33 13.54
CA LEU A 64 13.03 7.25 13.64
C LEU A 64 12.24 7.33 14.95
N ASN A 65 12.90 7.64 16.07
CA ASN A 65 12.16 7.82 17.32
C ASN A 65 11.11 8.93 17.15
N ILE A 66 11.50 10.11 16.68
CA ILE A 66 10.51 11.19 16.53
C ILE A 66 9.38 10.83 15.56
N LEU A 67 9.70 10.08 14.49
CA LEU A 67 8.70 9.60 13.54
C LEU A 67 7.70 8.64 14.18
N GLU A 68 8.13 7.59 14.88
CA GLU A 68 7.18 6.61 15.43
C GLU A 68 6.35 7.23 16.58
N PHE A 69 6.89 8.20 17.34
CA PHE A 69 6.11 8.97 18.32
C PHE A 69 4.94 9.69 17.65
N TYR A 70 5.21 10.46 16.59
CA TYR A 70 4.14 11.21 15.93
C TYR A 70 3.22 10.35 15.07
N ASN A 71 3.69 9.18 14.62
CA ASN A 71 2.81 8.23 13.94
C ASN A 71 1.73 7.65 14.86
N SER A 72 1.94 7.57 16.18
CA SER A 72 0.88 7.11 17.10
C SER A 72 -0.23 8.13 17.29
N ASP A 73 0.07 9.42 17.14
CA ASP A 73 -0.84 10.53 17.44
C ASP A 73 -1.15 11.41 16.21
N VAL A 74 -0.94 10.88 15.00
CA VAL A 74 -1.04 11.62 13.73
C VAL A 74 -2.43 12.25 13.53
N GLU A 75 -3.48 11.67 14.10
CA GLU A 75 -4.86 12.16 13.97
C GLU A 75 -5.09 13.51 14.67
N ASP A 76 -4.32 13.81 15.71
CA ASP A 76 -4.45 15.03 16.51
C ASP A 76 -3.48 16.15 16.08
N MET A 77 -2.69 15.91 15.03
CA MET A 77 -1.65 16.83 14.56
C MET A 77 -2.13 17.72 13.41
N ASP A 78 -1.60 18.94 13.35
CA ASP A 78 -1.61 19.72 12.12
C ASP A 78 -0.63 19.08 11.13
N LEU A 79 -1.13 18.55 10.02
CA LEU A 79 -0.34 17.82 9.02
C LEU A 79 0.31 18.74 7.98
N SER A 80 0.01 20.04 8.02
CA SER A 80 0.65 21.02 7.14
C SER A 80 2.13 21.19 7.49
N TYR A 81 2.99 21.30 6.47
CA TYR A 81 4.43 21.33 6.67
C TYR A 81 4.91 22.38 7.70
N GLU A 82 4.33 23.59 7.67
CA GLU A 82 4.74 24.71 8.55
C GLU A 82 4.35 24.50 10.02
N HIS A 83 3.35 23.68 10.29
CA HIS A 83 2.78 23.51 11.63
C HIS A 83 2.98 22.10 12.19
N CYS A 84 3.36 21.14 11.35
CA CYS A 84 3.64 19.76 11.72
C CYS A 84 4.72 19.68 12.81
N PRO A 85 4.39 19.17 14.00
CA PRO A 85 5.35 19.02 15.10
C PRO A 85 6.60 18.21 14.71
N LEU A 86 6.45 17.14 13.91
CA LEU A 86 7.56 16.37 13.34
C LEU A 86 8.53 17.30 12.57
N VAL A 87 7.99 18.14 11.67
CA VAL A 87 8.78 19.10 10.89
C VAL A 87 9.43 20.14 11.78
N LYS A 88 8.71 20.70 12.75
CA LYS A 88 9.25 21.70 13.68
C LYS A 88 10.45 21.17 14.47
N ILE A 89 10.41 19.90 14.91
CA ILE A 89 11.53 19.29 15.63
C ILE A 89 12.69 18.99 14.67
N LEU A 90 12.40 18.38 13.51
CA LEU A 90 13.42 17.80 12.66
C LEU A 90 14.06 18.79 11.68
N ALA A 91 13.31 19.71 11.06
CA ALA A 91 13.83 20.59 10.00
C ALA A 91 15.12 21.37 10.36
N PRO A 92 15.35 21.80 11.62
CA PRO A 92 16.58 22.50 12.00
C PRO A 92 17.83 21.61 12.13
N LEU A 93 17.72 20.30 11.94
CA LEU A 93 18.78 19.32 12.20
C LEU A 93 19.21 18.60 10.92
N GLU A 94 20.51 18.28 10.84
CA GLU A 94 21.01 17.32 9.84
C GLU A 94 20.37 15.95 10.08
N ARG A 95 20.02 15.26 8.99
CA ARG A 95 19.40 13.93 9.05
C ARG A 95 20.38 12.89 9.59
N ASP A 96 19.90 12.04 10.50
CA ASP A 96 20.71 10.93 11.03
C ASP A 96 20.64 9.66 10.13
N GLY A 97 19.83 9.70 9.08
CA GLY A 97 19.63 8.61 8.12
C GLY A 97 18.55 7.59 8.51
N THR A 98 17.91 7.77 9.66
CA THR A 98 16.90 6.83 10.20
C THR A 98 15.46 7.22 9.91
N LEU A 99 15.20 8.43 9.40
CA LEU A 99 13.85 8.89 9.02
C LEU A 99 13.29 8.05 7.87
N TYR A 100 12.61 6.94 8.20
CA TYR A 100 12.05 6.00 7.24
C TYR A 100 10.70 5.48 7.72
N LEU A 101 9.64 5.77 6.96
CA LEU A 101 8.31 5.19 7.19
C LEU A 101 8.20 3.86 6.42
N SER A 102 8.30 2.74 7.13
CA SER A 102 8.27 1.39 6.52
C SER A 102 7.46 0.36 7.29
N ASP A 103 6.81 0.74 8.39
CA ASP A 103 6.02 -0.19 9.19
C ASP A 103 4.69 -0.50 8.49
N SER A 104 4.39 -1.78 8.29
CA SER A 104 3.24 -2.20 7.47
C SER A 104 1.88 -1.80 8.05
N GLU A 105 1.74 -1.80 9.39
CA GLU A 105 0.49 -1.40 10.04
C GLU A 105 0.29 0.11 9.93
N ARG A 106 1.37 0.89 10.15
CA ARG A 106 1.34 2.34 9.96
C ARG A 106 1.15 2.74 8.52
N ILE A 107 1.75 2.05 7.56
CA ILE A 107 1.50 2.26 6.12
C ILE A 107 0.03 2.05 5.79
N TYR A 108 -0.60 0.99 6.30
CA TYR A 108 -2.02 0.74 6.09
C TYR A 108 -2.90 1.87 6.65
N GLN A 109 -2.53 2.45 7.80
CA GLN A 109 -3.25 3.58 8.39
C GLN A 109 -2.98 4.89 7.65
N LEU A 110 -1.74 5.13 7.20
CA LEU A 110 -1.29 6.40 6.61
C LEU A 110 -1.49 6.48 5.09
N SER A 111 -1.99 5.43 4.43
CA SER A 111 -2.25 5.43 2.99
C SER A 111 -3.48 6.23 2.54
N TRP A 112 -4.19 6.88 3.47
CA TRP A 112 -5.36 7.72 3.16
C TRP A 112 -4.95 9.09 2.60
N ASP A 113 -5.76 9.64 1.70
CA ASP A 113 -5.58 10.96 1.10
C ASP A 113 -5.45 12.07 2.15
N ILE A 114 -6.09 11.91 3.31
CA ILE A 114 -6.03 12.87 4.43
C ILE A 114 -4.62 12.99 5.01
N TYR A 115 -3.80 11.95 4.92
CA TYR A 115 -2.42 11.92 5.45
C TYR A 115 -1.38 12.31 4.40
N LEU A 116 -1.78 12.66 3.18
CA LEU A 116 -0.86 12.99 2.09
C LEU A 116 0.12 14.11 2.44
N ASP A 117 -0.33 15.15 3.15
CA ASP A 117 0.56 16.26 3.51
C ASP A 117 1.59 15.85 4.58
N TYR A 118 1.27 14.89 5.43
CA TYR A 118 2.20 14.28 6.37
C TYR A 118 3.27 13.44 5.64
N ILE A 119 2.85 12.60 4.69
CA ILE A 119 3.78 11.82 3.84
C ILE A 119 4.73 12.75 3.07
N LYS A 120 4.19 13.80 2.45
CA LYS A 120 5.01 14.82 1.77
C LYS A 120 5.99 15.50 2.72
N SER A 121 5.58 15.77 3.96
CA SER A 121 6.44 16.41 4.96
C SER A 121 7.64 15.53 5.30
N ILE A 122 7.44 14.21 5.47
CA ILE A 122 8.54 13.25 5.68
C ILE A 122 9.53 13.29 4.50
N VAL A 123 9.02 13.26 3.27
CA VAL A 123 9.85 13.30 2.05
C VAL A 123 10.60 14.62 1.91
N LEU A 124 9.94 15.76 2.19
CA LEU A 124 10.54 17.09 2.13
C LEU A 124 11.65 17.29 3.17
N LEU A 125 11.56 16.64 4.33
CA LEU A 125 12.64 16.58 5.32
C LEU A 125 13.85 15.76 4.85
N GLY A 126 13.77 15.08 3.71
CA GLY A 126 14.78 14.14 3.22
C GLY A 126 14.62 12.72 3.79
N GLY A 127 13.46 12.42 4.38
CA GLY A 127 13.10 11.09 4.82
C GLY A 127 12.75 10.16 3.66
N ARG A 128 12.73 8.86 3.95
CA ARG A 128 12.27 7.82 3.03
C ARG A 128 10.86 7.38 3.44
N VAL A 129 10.10 6.90 2.46
CA VAL A 129 8.81 6.25 2.67
C VAL A 129 8.79 4.97 1.83
N ASP A 130 8.25 3.89 2.36
CA ASP A 130 7.95 2.68 1.59
C ASP A 130 6.76 2.98 0.67
N TYR A 131 7.07 3.57 -0.48
CA TYR A 131 6.08 4.00 -1.45
C TYR A 131 5.40 2.83 -2.16
N ASP A 132 6.09 1.69 -2.30
CA ASP A 132 5.48 0.45 -2.80
C ASP A 132 4.42 -0.02 -1.79
N GLY A 133 4.79 -0.17 -0.52
CA GLY A 133 3.87 -0.54 0.56
C GLY A 133 2.67 0.41 0.68
N LEU A 134 2.88 1.73 0.56
CA LEU A 134 1.77 2.70 0.53
C LEU A 134 0.85 2.46 -0.68
N LEU A 135 1.42 2.27 -1.86
CA LEU A 135 0.66 2.08 -3.10
C LEU A 135 -0.15 0.77 -3.06
N TYR A 136 0.37 -0.31 -2.48
CA TYR A 136 -0.40 -1.53 -2.22
C TYR A 136 -1.71 -1.28 -1.46
N ARG A 137 -1.79 -0.22 -0.63
CA ARG A 137 -2.92 0.04 0.28
C ARG A 137 -3.90 1.12 -0.19
N VAL A 138 -3.60 1.92 -1.22
CA VAL A 138 -4.48 3.05 -1.60
C VAL A 138 -5.85 2.62 -2.16
N PHE A 139 -5.95 1.38 -2.66
CA PHE A 139 -7.19 0.81 -3.21
C PHE A 139 -7.72 -0.41 -2.45
N ASP A 140 -7.09 -0.78 -1.33
CA ASP A 140 -7.50 -1.88 -0.45
C ASP A 140 -8.76 -1.48 0.34
N GLY A 141 -9.94 -1.72 -0.26
CA GLY A 141 -11.24 -1.27 0.28
C GLY A 141 -11.48 0.25 0.21
N ARG A 142 -10.55 1.00 -0.42
CA ARG A 142 -10.51 2.47 -0.43
C ARG A 142 -10.34 3.03 -1.84
N SER A 143 -10.35 4.36 -1.98
CA SER A 143 -10.20 5.06 -3.26
C SER A 143 -9.37 6.34 -3.09
N GLU A 144 -8.12 6.18 -2.63
CA GLU A 144 -7.21 7.27 -2.24
C GLU A 144 -6.42 7.80 -3.44
N PHE A 145 -7.12 8.52 -4.32
CA PHE A 145 -6.58 8.95 -5.61
C PHE A 145 -5.50 10.04 -5.51
N LYS A 146 -5.51 10.88 -4.47
CA LYS A 146 -4.48 11.93 -4.33
C LYS A 146 -3.15 11.31 -3.90
N MET A 147 -3.21 10.38 -2.95
CA MET A 147 -2.06 9.58 -2.52
C MET A 147 -1.52 8.78 -3.70
N PHE A 148 -2.38 8.03 -4.40
CA PHE A 148 -2.01 7.30 -5.62
C PHE A 148 -1.27 8.19 -6.62
N ASN A 149 -1.83 9.34 -7.00
CA ASN A 149 -1.20 10.21 -7.99
C ASN A 149 0.15 10.74 -7.52
N TYR A 150 0.24 11.18 -6.27
CA TYR A 150 1.51 11.63 -5.70
C TYR A 150 2.58 10.53 -5.76
N LEU A 151 2.24 9.29 -5.37
CA LEU A 151 3.18 8.17 -5.37
C LEU A 151 3.66 7.87 -6.80
N MET A 152 2.74 7.76 -7.76
CA MET A 152 3.05 7.44 -9.16
C MET A 152 3.84 8.53 -9.90
N ASP A 153 3.67 9.80 -9.49
CA ASP A 153 4.34 10.94 -10.11
C ASP A 153 5.72 11.23 -9.49
N THR A 154 5.96 10.76 -8.26
CA THR A 154 7.15 11.12 -7.48
C THR A 154 8.18 9.99 -7.42
N PHE A 155 7.74 8.73 -7.38
CA PHE A 155 8.60 7.59 -7.13
C PHE A 155 8.70 6.63 -8.32
N ASP A 156 9.80 5.87 -8.35
CA ASP A 156 10.01 4.76 -9.27
C ASP A 156 9.51 3.49 -8.58
N VAL A 157 8.28 3.12 -8.90
CA VAL A 157 7.53 2.03 -8.26
C VAL A 157 7.92 0.69 -8.87
N GLN A 158 7.99 -0.37 -8.04
CA GLN A 158 8.31 -1.70 -8.52
C GLN A 158 7.22 -2.26 -9.44
N GLN A 159 7.64 -3.05 -10.43
CA GLN A 159 6.74 -3.66 -11.41
C GLN A 159 5.68 -4.55 -10.77
N GLU A 160 6.05 -5.24 -9.69
CA GLU A 160 5.13 -6.10 -8.93
C GLU A 160 4.00 -5.29 -8.29
N THR A 161 4.35 -4.19 -7.63
CA THR A 161 3.38 -3.24 -7.06
C THR A 161 2.45 -2.68 -8.14
N ILE A 162 2.99 -2.29 -9.31
CA ILE A 162 2.19 -1.78 -10.43
C ILE A 162 1.18 -2.84 -10.87
N ASN A 163 1.63 -4.08 -11.10
CA ASN A 163 0.79 -5.20 -11.50
C ASN A 163 -0.32 -5.48 -10.48
N TYR A 164 0.02 -5.52 -9.20
CA TYR A 164 -0.93 -5.82 -8.13
C TYR A 164 -1.99 -4.70 -8.00
N VAL A 165 -1.57 -3.44 -7.98
CA VAL A 165 -2.49 -2.30 -7.85
C VAL A 165 -3.41 -2.19 -9.07
N ALA A 166 -2.90 -2.50 -10.26
CA ALA A 166 -3.71 -2.57 -11.47
C ALA A 166 -4.75 -3.68 -11.37
N SER A 167 -4.40 -4.82 -10.78
CA SER A 167 -5.30 -5.94 -10.50
C SER A 167 -6.42 -5.56 -9.54
N LEU A 168 -6.10 -4.89 -8.42
CA LEU A 168 -7.11 -4.39 -7.48
C LEU A 168 -8.09 -3.42 -8.14
N LEU A 169 -7.60 -2.54 -9.02
CA LEU A 169 -8.44 -1.62 -9.76
C LEU A 169 -9.36 -2.34 -10.75
N LEU A 170 -8.94 -3.43 -11.40
CA LEU A 170 -9.81 -4.25 -12.25
C LEU A 170 -11.01 -4.79 -11.47
N VAL A 171 -10.78 -5.33 -10.27
CA VAL A 171 -11.85 -5.82 -9.40
C VAL A 171 -12.82 -4.69 -9.04
N LYS A 172 -12.30 -3.52 -8.67
CA LYS A 172 -13.12 -2.34 -8.33
C LYS A 172 -13.95 -1.85 -9.51
N ILE A 173 -13.33 -1.73 -10.69
CA ILE A 173 -14.02 -1.34 -11.93
C ILE A 173 -15.14 -2.32 -12.23
N HIS A 174 -14.85 -3.63 -12.24
CA HIS A 174 -15.84 -4.67 -12.49
C HIS A 174 -17.03 -4.57 -11.53
N ARG A 175 -16.77 -4.50 -10.21
CA ARG A 175 -17.81 -4.35 -9.18
C ARG A 175 -18.62 -3.07 -9.38
N GLY A 176 -17.96 -1.96 -9.69
CA GLY A 176 -18.62 -0.68 -9.98
C GLY A 176 -19.56 -0.77 -11.17
N GLU A 177 -19.17 -1.45 -12.25
CA GLU A 177 -20.03 -1.66 -13.44
C GLU A 177 -21.24 -2.55 -13.15
N VAL A 178 -21.07 -3.59 -12.34
CA VAL A 178 -22.18 -4.43 -11.88
C VAL A 178 -23.17 -3.60 -11.06
N MET A 179 -22.67 -2.76 -10.15
CA MET A 179 -23.51 -1.86 -9.36
C MET A 179 -24.26 -0.85 -10.24
N LEU A 180 -23.61 -0.26 -11.26
CA LEU A 180 -24.26 0.66 -12.20
C LEU A 180 -25.43 0.05 -12.96
N LYS A 181 -25.38 -1.25 -13.27
CA LYS A 181 -26.48 -1.98 -13.91
C LYS A 181 -27.66 -2.21 -12.96
N ARG A 182 -27.38 -2.39 -11.66
CA ARG A 182 -28.38 -2.73 -10.63
C ARG A 182 -29.00 -1.50 -9.95
N GLU A 183 -28.21 -0.47 -9.65
CA GLU A 183 -28.62 0.66 -8.83
C GLU A 183 -28.89 1.94 -9.63
N LYS A 184 -30.13 2.45 -9.53
CA LYS A 184 -30.53 3.70 -10.19
C LYS A 184 -30.35 4.95 -9.33
N LYS A 185 -30.32 4.80 -8.00
CA LYS A 185 -30.41 5.90 -7.04
C LYS A 185 -29.11 6.71 -6.90
N HIS A 186 -27.96 6.05 -7.06
CA HIS A 186 -26.62 6.64 -6.91
C HIS A 186 -25.78 6.57 -8.19
N ARG A 187 -26.43 6.36 -9.34
CA ARG A 187 -25.78 6.05 -10.61
C ARG A 187 -24.70 7.07 -10.99
N THR A 188 -24.99 8.37 -10.89
CA THR A 188 -24.02 9.42 -11.26
C THR A 188 -22.78 9.43 -10.36
N GLU A 189 -22.92 9.06 -9.08
CA GLU A 189 -21.78 9.00 -8.15
C GLU A 189 -20.88 7.80 -8.47
N PHE A 190 -21.48 6.63 -8.72
CA PHE A 190 -20.76 5.44 -9.17
C PHE A 190 -20.11 5.62 -10.54
N GLU A 191 -20.76 6.29 -11.50
CA GLU A 191 -20.19 6.57 -12.83
C GLU A 191 -18.89 7.37 -12.68
N LYS A 192 -18.89 8.41 -11.84
CA LYS A 192 -17.69 9.21 -11.55
C LYS A 192 -16.61 8.42 -10.83
N LEU A 193 -16.97 7.50 -9.95
CA LEU A 193 -16.00 6.68 -9.24
C LEU A 193 -15.32 5.69 -10.19
N VAL A 194 -16.11 4.99 -11.02
CA VAL A 194 -15.60 4.07 -12.04
C VAL A 194 -14.73 4.80 -13.05
N GLU A 195 -15.09 6.02 -13.46
CA GLU A 195 -14.25 6.84 -14.36
C GLU A 195 -12.88 7.15 -13.72
N LYS A 196 -12.85 7.46 -12.43
CA LYS A 196 -11.58 7.68 -11.72
C LYS A 196 -10.76 6.40 -11.56
N ASP A 197 -11.41 5.27 -11.23
CA ASP A 197 -10.74 3.97 -11.15
C ASP A 197 -10.13 3.59 -12.51
N ARG A 198 -10.86 3.82 -13.62
CA ARG A 198 -10.37 3.62 -14.99
C ARG A 198 -9.17 4.51 -15.31
N ALA A 199 -9.23 5.79 -14.99
CA ALA A 199 -8.11 6.70 -15.21
C ALA A 199 -6.86 6.30 -14.39
N ALA A 200 -7.04 5.84 -13.16
CA ALA A 200 -5.94 5.31 -12.34
C ALA A 200 -5.35 4.02 -12.94
N PHE A 201 -6.21 3.13 -13.45
CA PHE A 201 -5.80 1.92 -14.13
C PHE A 201 -5.01 2.22 -15.41
N GLU A 202 -5.50 3.12 -16.26
CA GLU A 202 -4.79 3.58 -17.46
C GLU A 202 -3.40 4.12 -17.15
N LYS A 203 -3.26 4.89 -16.08
CA LYS A 203 -1.95 5.40 -15.62
C LYS A 203 -0.97 4.27 -15.23
N LEU A 204 -1.46 3.16 -14.69
CA LEU A 204 -0.64 1.98 -14.41
C LEU A 204 -0.26 1.23 -15.69
N ILE A 205 -1.18 1.11 -16.65
CA ILE A 205 -0.87 0.55 -17.98
C ILE A 205 0.22 1.36 -18.68
N GLU A 206 0.16 2.70 -18.62
CA GLU A 206 1.17 3.60 -19.20
C GLU A 206 2.55 3.45 -18.56
N LYS A 207 2.61 3.07 -17.28
CA LYS A 207 3.86 2.77 -16.58
C LYS A 207 4.46 1.42 -16.98
N GLY A 208 3.67 0.57 -17.63
CA GLY A 208 4.03 -0.75 -18.11
C GLY A 208 3.53 -1.83 -17.16
N ILE A 209 2.81 -2.81 -17.70
CA ILE A 209 2.46 -4.05 -17.01
C ILE A 209 3.35 -5.16 -17.53
N ASP A 210 3.99 -5.88 -16.63
CA ASP A 210 4.69 -7.12 -16.97
C ASP A 210 3.74 -8.30 -16.81
N ILE A 211 3.12 -8.71 -17.91
CA ILE A 211 2.18 -9.85 -17.92
C ILE A 211 2.85 -11.19 -17.56
N ASN A 212 4.18 -11.23 -17.46
CA ASN A 212 4.96 -12.42 -17.14
C ASN A 212 5.49 -12.45 -15.71
N LEU A 213 5.10 -11.47 -14.88
CA LEU A 213 5.52 -11.37 -13.49
C LEU A 213 4.47 -12.01 -12.56
N PRO A 214 4.79 -13.13 -11.88
CA PRO A 214 3.94 -13.65 -10.81
C PRO A 214 4.03 -12.77 -9.55
N PHE A 215 3.02 -12.85 -8.70
CA PHE A 215 3.07 -12.24 -7.37
C PHE A 215 3.95 -13.08 -6.42
N SER A 216 4.71 -12.43 -5.54
CA SER A 216 5.58 -13.08 -4.55
C SER A 216 4.79 -13.65 -3.38
N ASP A 217 3.68 -13.01 -3.07
CA ASP A 217 2.78 -13.36 -1.99
C ASP A 217 1.70 -14.24 -2.59
N GLY A 218 1.35 -15.35 -1.92
CA GLY A 218 0.43 -16.38 -2.40
C GLY A 218 -1.03 -15.93 -2.55
N ASP A 219 -1.23 -14.82 -3.25
CA ASP A 219 -2.47 -14.29 -3.77
C ASP A 219 -3.13 -15.35 -4.67
N GLU A 220 -4.43 -15.55 -4.47
CA GLU A 220 -5.22 -16.60 -5.12
C GLU A 220 -5.25 -16.47 -6.65
N PHE A 221 -4.97 -15.30 -7.21
CA PHE A 221 -4.92 -15.07 -8.65
C PHE A 221 -3.53 -15.33 -9.27
N ASN A 222 -2.48 -15.51 -8.45
CA ASN A 222 -1.07 -15.77 -8.80
C ASN A 222 -0.35 -14.69 -9.64
N SER A 223 -1.06 -13.89 -10.44
CA SER A 223 -0.50 -12.86 -11.33
C SER A 223 -1.56 -11.87 -11.80
N PHE A 224 -1.12 -10.74 -12.40
CA PHE A 224 -2.02 -9.78 -13.04
C PHE A 224 -2.93 -10.45 -14.09
N LEU A 225 -2.38 -11.37 -14.91
CA LEU A 225 -3.19 -12.06 -15.91
C LEU A 225 -4.26 -12.97 -15.30
N GLY A 226 -4.05 -13.50 -14.10
CA GLY A 226 -5.08 -14.24 -13.37
C GLY A 226 -6.29 -13.37 -13.04
N TYR A 227 -6.08 -12.15 -12.56
CA TYR A 227 -7.15 -11.17 -12.36
C TYR A 227 -7.86 -10.82 -13.67
N VAL A 228 -7.10 -10.55 -14.75
CA VAL A 228 -7.69 -10.21 -16.05
C VAL A 228 -8.53 -11.37 -16.59
N PHE A 229 -8.10 -12.61 -16.43
CA PHE A 229 -8.86 -13.80 -16.85
C PHE A 229 -10.24 -13.87 -16.19
N CYS A 230 -10.33 -13.59 -14.88
CA CYS A 230 -11.58 -13.62 -14.14
C CYS A 230 -12.48 -12.40 -14.42
N TYR A 231 -11.91 -11.19 -14.46
CA TYR A 231 -12.68 -9.95 -14.42
C TYR A 231 -12.83 -9.22 -15.76
N ASP A 232 -11.91 -9.43 -16.71
CA ASP A 232 -11.96 -8.83 -18.05
C ASP A 232 -11.44 -9.80 -19.14
N PRO A 233 -12.25 -10.81 -19.53
CA PRO A 233 -11.89 -11.78 -20.57
C PRO A 233 -11.51 -11.15 -21.92
N THR A 234 -12.09 -9.99 -22.23
CA THR A 234 -11.80 -9.28 -23.48
C THR A 234 -10.38 -8.71 -23.45
N MET A 235 -9.99 -8.11 -22.32
CA MET A 235 -8.62 -7.66 -22.13
C MET A 235 -7.63 -8.84 -22.06
N PHE A 236 -8.01 -9.95 -21.44
CA PHE A 236 -7.18 -11.16 -21.41
C PHE A 236 -6.83 -11.62 -22.83
N GLU A 237 -7.85 -11.67 -23.71
CA GLU A 237 -7.66 -12.05 -25.10
C GLU A 237 -6.67 -11.13 -25.84
N GLN A 238 -6.67 -9.83 -25.54
CA GLN A 238 -5.70 -8.88 -26.11
C GLN A 238 -4.28 -9.17 -25.62
N TYR A 239 -4.10 -9.50 -24.34
CA TYR A 239 -2.78 -9.85 -23.80
C TYR A 239 -2.22 -11.16 -24.36
N LEU A 240 -3.05 -12.09 -24.85
CA LEU A 240 -2.56 -13.29 -25.55
C LEU A 240 -1.72 -12.97 -26.78
N LEU A 241 -1.94 -11.83 -27.43
CA LEU A 241 -1.13 -11.36 -28.57
C LEU A 241 0.33 -11.11 -28.18
N GLN A 242 0.59 -10.85 -26.91
CA GLN A 242 1.93 -10.63 -26.36
C GLN A 242 2.65 -11.92 -25.95
N LYS A 243 2.00 -13.09 -26.13
CA LYS A 243 2.55 -14.42 -25.86
C LYS A 243 3.05 -14.59 -24.41
N PRO A 244 2.14 -14.54 -23.42
CA PRO A 244 2.48 -14.80 -22.02
C PRO A 244 3.20 -16.14 -21.83
N ASN A 245 3.99 -16.23 -20.78
CA ASN A 245 4.80 -17.41 -20.48
C ASN A 245 3.91 -18.58 -20.05
N GLN A 246 4.34 -19.79 -20.42
CA GLN A 246 3.63 -21.03 -20.08
C GLN A 246 3.37 -21.19 -18.58
N HIS A 247 4.30 -20.78 -17.71
CA HIS A 247 4.10 -20.91 -16.27
C HIS A 247 3.01 -19.96 -15.73
N ILE A 248 2.83 -18.78 -16.33
CA ILE A 248 1.76 -17.85 -15.97
C ILE A 248 0.40 -18.41 -16.40
N ILE A 249 0.33 -18.94 -17.63
CA ILE A 249 -0.91 -19.54 -18.16
C ILE A 249 -1.30 -20.83 -17.41
N ALA A 250 -0.33 -21.67 -17.05
CA ALA A 250 -0.61 -22.87 -16.27
C ALA A 250 -1.11 -22.53 -14.85
N ALA A 251 -0.63 -21.42 -14.28
CA ALA A 251 -0.98 -20.94 -12.94
C ALA A 251 -2.17 -19.96 -12.91
N LEU A 252 -3.00 -19.94 -13.96
CA LEU A 252 -4.28 -19.21 -13.88
C LEU A 252 -5.11 -19.73 -12.70
N PRO A 253 -5.96 -18.88 -12.10
CA PRO A 253 -6.65 -19.21 -10.86
C PRO A 253 -7.90 -20.04 -11.12
N TRP A 254 -7.71 -21.32 -11.47
CA TRP A 254 -8.79 -22.22 -11.88
C TRP A 254 -9.83 -22.43 -10.78
N GLU A 255 -9.38 -22.76 -9.57
CA GLU A 255 -10.23 -22.95 -8.37
C GLU A 255 -11.11 -21.71 -8.14
N PHE A 256 -10.49 -20.54 -7.94
CA PHE A 256 -11.22 -19.29 -7.76
C PHE A 256 -12.16 -18.97 -8.93
N ALA A 257 -11.70 -19.14 -10.18
CA ALA A 257 -12.52 -18.80 -11.35
C ALA A 257 -13.79 -19.65 -11.41
N ILE A 258 -13.72 -20.92 -11.01
CA ILE A 258 -14.84 -21.87 -11.08
C ILE A 258 -15.75 -21.70 -9.86
N GLU A 259 -15.19 -21.75 -8.65
CA GLU A 259 -15.95 -21.71 -7.39
C GLU A 259 -16.64 -20.36 -7.13
N GLU A 260 -16.03 -19.24 -7.55
CA GLU A 260 -16.58 -17.89 -7.34
C GLU A 260 -17.40 -17.37 -8.53
N ASP A 261 -17.98 -18.27 -9.33
CA ASP A 261 -18.90 -17.97 -10.45
C ASP A 261 -18.30 -17.01 -11.50
N HIS A 262 -16.99 -17.13 -11.75
CA HIS A 262 -16.26 -16.36 -12.76
C HIS A 262 -16.06 -17.12 -14.07
N PHE A 263 -16.33 -18.43 -14.10
CA PHE A 263 -16.16 -19.29 -15.28
C PHE A 263 -17.46 -19.42 -16.07
N HIS A 264 -17.51 -18.77 -17.23
CA HIS A 264 -18.66 -18.83 -18.15
C HIS A 264 -18.23 -19.06 -19.60
N ASP A 265 -19.16 -18.93 -20.56
CA ASP A 265 -18.91 -19.03 -22.01
C ASP A 265 -17.65 -18.28 -22.48
N ASN A 266 -17.37 -17.09 -21.93
CA ASN A 266 -16.19 -16.31 -22.30
C ASN A 266 -14.90 -16.98 -21.83
N GLN A 267 -14.84 -17.48 -20.60
CA GLN A 267 -13.70 -18.22 -20.07
C GLN A 267 -13.51 -19.54 -20.80
N LEU A 268 -14.59 -20.27 -21.11
CA LEU A 268 -14.51 -21.47 -21.95
C LEU A 268 -13.86 -21.18 -23.31
N GLN A 269 -14.29 -20.10 -23.98
CA GLN A 269 -13.69 -19.67 -25.25
C GLN A 269 -12.20 -19.33 -25.10
N LEU A 270 -11.81 -18.66 -24.01
CA LEU A 270 -10.41 -18.38 -23.72
C LEU A 270 -9.61 -19.66 -23.50
N VAL A 271 -10.14 -20.64 -22.76
CA VAL A 271 -9.48 -21.94 -22.53
C VAL A 271 -9.27 -22.67 -23.85
N GLN A 272 -10.30 -22.77 -24.69
CA GLN A 272 -10.19 -23.37 -26.03
C GLN A 272 -9.12 -22.68 -26.88
N LYS A 273 -9.09 -21.33 -26.85
CA LYS A 273 -8.07 -20.55 -27.55
C LYS A 273 -6.66 -20.79 -27.00
N LEU A 274 -6.50 -20.93 -25.68
CA LEU A 274 -5.21 -21.26 -25.07
C LEU A 274 -4.71 -22.64 -25.54
N ILE A 275 -5.60 -23.63 -25.65
CA ILE A 275 -5.29 -24.96 -26.21
C ILE A 275 -4.87 -24.83 -27.68
N GLU A 276 -5.61 -24.09 -28.50
CA GLU A 276 -5.28 -23.85 -29.91
C GLU A 276 -3.91 -23.17 -30.10
N LEU A 277 -3.56 -22.26 -29.19
CA LEU A 277 -2.26 -21.58 -29.16
C LEU A 277 -1.12 -22.47 -28.64
N GLY A 278 -1.42 -23.68 -28.17
CA GLY A 278 -0.45 -24.68 -27.74
C GLY A 278 0.00 -24.56 -26.29
N TYR A 279 -0.75 -23.85 -25.43
CA TYR A 279 -0.47 -23.83 -24.01
C TYR A 279 -0.84 -25.17 -23.36
N GLN A 280 0.00 -25.62 -22.43
CA GLN A 280 -0.30 -26.78 -21.60
C GLN A 280 -1.14 -26.33 -20.40
N LEU A 281 -2.40 -26.76 -20.35
CA LEU A 281 -3.32 -26.45 -19.26
C LEU A 281 -3.49 -27.69 -18.36
N PRO A 282 -3.75 -27.52 -17.05
CA PRO A 282 -4.09 -28.63 -16.16
C PRO A 282 -5.54 -29.08 -16.40
N LEU A 283 -5.84 -29.60 -17.60
CA LEU A 283 -7.22 -29.90 -18.01
C LEU A 283 -7.92 -30.90 -17.10
N ASP A 284 -7.21 -31.92 -16.61
CA ASP A 284 -7.78 -32.92 -15.71
C ASP A 284 -8.30 -32.25 -14.41
N GLU A 285 -7.53 -31.32 -13.85
CA GLU A 285 -7.90 -30.54 -12.65
C GLU A 285 -9.06 -29.58 -12.93
N ILE A 286 -9.02 -28.86 -14.05
CA ILE A 286 -10.10 -27.94 -14.45
C ILE A 286 -11.41 -28.71 -14.65
N ILE A 287 -11.37 -29.88 -15.30
CA ILE A 287 -12.55 -30.72 -15.55
C ILE A 287 -13.11 -31.25 -14.23
N GLU A 288 -12.24 -31.74 -13.33
CA GLU A 288 -12.66 -32.22 -11.99
C GLU A 288 -13.36 -31.10 -11.21
N LEU A 289 -12.78 -29.90 -11.15
CA LEU A 289 -13.39 -28.73 -10.49
C LEU A 289 -14.74 -28.33 -11.11
N LEU A 290 -14.87 -28.36 -12.43
CA LEU A 290 -16.14 -28.06 -13.10
C LEU A 290 -17.22 -29.09 -12.80
N GLU A 291 -16.87 -30.38 -12.69
CA GLU A 291 -17.82 -31.44 -12.31
C GLU A 291 -18.24 -31.30 -10.84
N GLU A 292 -17.32 -30.93 -9.95
CA GLU A 292 -17.60 -30.69 -8.53
C GLU A 292 -18.58 -29.53 -8.31
N GLU A 293 -18.44 -28.44 -9.06
CA GLU A 293 -19.34 -27.27 -9.02
C GLU A 293 -20.60 -27.42 -9.92
N GLU A 294 -20.94 -28.64 -10.34
CA GLU A 294 -22.12 -28.97 -11.15
C GLU A 294 -22.17 -28.25 -12.53
N LEU A 295 -21.01 -27.86 -13.08
CA LEU A 295 -20.82 -27.22 -14.40
C LEU A 295 -20.53 -28.25 -15.51
N ASP A 296 -21.26 -29.37 -15.50
CA ASP A 296 -21.07 -30.54 -16.39
C ASP A 296 -20.97 -30.20 -17.89
N ASP A 297 -21.69 -29.17 -18.35
CA ASP A 297 -21.72 -28.79 -19.76
C ASP A 297 -20.37 -28.18 -20.20
N TYR A 298 -19.72 -27.41 -19.32
CA TYR A 298 -18.38 -26.87 -19.58
C TYR A 298 -17.32 -27.98 -19.45
N ALA A 299 -17.44 -28.87 -18.46
CA ALA A 299 -16.56 -30.02 -18.31
C ALA A 299 -16.53 -30.90 -19.57
N LYS A 300 -17.71 -31.25 -20.11
CA LYS A 300 -17.85 -32.01 -21.36
C LYS A 300 -17.25 -31.28 -22.56
N ALA A 301 -17.34 -29.95 -22.61
CA ALA A 301 -16.79 -29.15 -23.70
C ALA A 301 -15.25 -29.13 -23.73
N LEU A 302 -14.59 -29.40 -22.59
CA LEU A 302 -13.13 -29.43 -22.47
C LEU A 302 -12.53 -30.85 -22.60
N ALA A 303 -13.34 -31.89 -22.45
CA ALA A 303 -12.91 -33.29 -22.56
C ALA A 303 -12.70 -33.78 -24.02
N HIS A 304 -12.89 -32.91 -25.02
CA HIS A 304 -12.90 -33.23 -26.46
C HIS A 304 -11.88 -32.40 -27.25
#